data_AF-A0A644WK16-F1
#
_entry.id   AF-A0A644WK16-F1
#
_cell.length_a   1.000
_cell.length_b   1.000
_cell.length_c   1.000
_cell.angle_alpha   90.00
_cell.angle_beta   90.00
_cell.angle_gamma   90.00
#
_symmetry.space_group_name_H-M   'P 1'
#
loop_
_entity.id
_entity.type
_entity.pdbx_description
1 polymer ?
#
loop_
_entity_poly.entity_id
_entity_poly.type
_entity_poly.pdbx_seq_one_letter_code
_entity_poly.pdbx_strand_id
1 'polypeptide(L)'
;MEHPESSTVSRESLEELLDSLEPGRFSKATLTSTAQNINSTWTQSGHLRGKAKKVRTQASPTAGSAAYALLLGYLAGARGQGLFSSEYAGLLDCPPEKTVELAEEASRKGWIVFKRVSDVVEVGFPNLIGPEEKERLREQN
;
A
#
# COMPACT_ATOMS: atom_id res chain seq x y z
N MET A 1 9.86 -9.15 4.56
CA MET A 1 9.48 -10.33 5.37
C MET A 1 8.22 -10.91 4.75
N GLU A 2 8.37 -11.96 3.96
CA GLU A 2 7.21 -12.65 3.38
C GLU A 2 6.71 -13.69 4.38
N HIS A 3 5.50 -13.46 4.87
CA HIS A 3 4.78 -14.41 5.70
C HIS A 3 3.68 -15.04 4.86
N PRO A 4 3.67 -16.38 4.70
CA PRO A 4 2.53 -17.07 4.09
C PRO A 4 1.25 -16.75 4.86
N GLU A 5 0.12 -16.78 4.16
CA GLU A 5 -1.18 -16.61 4.83
C GLU A 5 -1.35 -17.66 5.94
N SER A 6 -2.00 -17.26 7.04
CA SER A 6 -2.18 -18.06 8.26
C SER A 6 -0.91 -18.38 9.06
N SER A 7 0.28 -17.95 8.61
CA SER A 7 1.49 -18.06 9.43
C SER A 7 1.46 -17.09 10.62
N THR A 8 2.19 -17.43 11.67
CA THR A 8 2.33 -16.56 12.85
C THR A 8 3.37 -15.49 12.57
N VAL A 9 3.04 -14.25 12.91
CA VAL A 9 3.97 -13.11 12.87
C VAL A 9 4.35 -12.78 14.30
N SER A 10 5.62 -12.98 14.64
CA SER A 10 6.12 -12.70 15.99
C SER A 10 6.57 -11.25 16.10
N ARG A 11 6.61 -10.73 17.32
CA ARG A 11 7.20 -9.40 17.56
C ARG A 11 8.70 -9.46 17.36
N GLU A 12 9.32 -10.53 17.83
CA GLU A 12 10.76 -10.79 17.81
C GLU A 12 11.29 -10.82 16.38
N SER A 13 10.60 -11.51 15.46
CA SER A 13 10.98 -11.52 14.04
C SER A 13 10.97 -10.12 13.43
N LEU A 14 10.04 -9.25 13.83
CA LEU A 14 9.98 -7.88 13.36
C LEU A 14 11.08 -7.00 13.99
N GLU A 15 11.43 -7.23 15.26
CA GLU A 15 12.59 -6.57 15.89
C GLU A 15 13.89 -6.92 15.17
N GLU A 16 14.10 -8.22 14.89
CA GLU A 16 15.26 -8.71 14.14
C GLU A 16 15.33 -8.10 12.74
N LEU A 17 14.19 -7.99 12.05
CA LEU A 17 14.12 -7.32 10.75
C LEU A 17 14.54 -5.85 10.85
N LEU A 18 13.97 -5.10 11.80
CA LEU A 18 14.25 -3.68 11.97
C LEU A 18 15.73 -3.43 12.31
N ASP A 19 16.30 -4.23 13.21
CA ASP A 19 17.71 -4.10 13.59
C ASP A 19 18.64 -4.56 12.46
N SER A 20 18.25 -5.55 11.66
CA SER A 20 19.07 -6.03 10.53
C SER A 20 19.31 -4.97 9.43
N LEU A 21 18.42 -3.97 9.31
CA LEU A 21 18.55 -2.89 8.34
C LEU A 21 19.63 -1.88 8.74
N GLU A 22 19.74 -1.58 10.04
CA GLU A 22 20.70 -0.63 10.61
C GLU A 22 21.14 -1.11 12.01
N PRO A 23 22.07 -2.08 12.09
CA PRO A 23 22.36 -2.79 13.34
C PRO A 23 22.79 -1.88 14.49
N GLY A 24 22.12 -2.02 15.64
CA GLY A 24 22.47 -1.29 16.87
C GLY A 24 22.08 0.19 16.87
N ARG A 25 21.39 0.68 15.82
CA ARG A 25 20.92 2.07 15.73
C ARG A 25 19.88 2.40 16.80
N PHE A 26 19.06 1.42 17.19
CA PHE A 26 17.96 1.60 18.13
C PHE A 26 18.19 0.80 19.41
N SER A 27 17.74 1.34 20.54
CA SER A 27 17.71 0.59 21.79
C SER A 27 16.72 -0.59 21.70
N LYS A 28 16.94 -1.63 22.50
CA LYS A 28 16.00 -2.76 22.61
C LYS A 28 14.57 -2.30 22.93
N ALA A 29 14.41 -1.32 23.81
CA ALA A 29 13.11 -0.78 24.17
C ALA A 29 12.41 -0.10 22.98
N THR A 30 13.16 0.64 22.16
CA THR A 30 12.65 1.28 20.93
C THR A 30 12.27 0.25 19.88
N LEU A 31 13.08 -0.79 19.67
CA LEU A 31 12.74 -1.89 18.76
C LEU A 31 11.43 -2.57 19.17
N THR A 32 11.29 -2.88 20.47
CA THR A 32 10.08 -3.50 21.01
C THR A 32 8.82 -2.66 20.81
N SER A 33 8.84 -1.39 21.18
CA SER A 33 7.66 -0.53 21.00
C SER A 33 7.33 -0.31 19.53
N THR A 34 8.35 -0.16 18.67
CA THR A 34 8.18 0.02 17.22
C THR A 34 7.56 -1.23 16.58
N ALA A 35 8.08 -2.43 16.89
CA ALA A 35 7.54 -3.68 16.37
C ALA A 35 6.08 -3.91 16.82
N GLN A 36 5.75 -3.59 18.08
CA GLN A 36 4.37 -3.69 18.58
C GLN A 36 3.42 -2.72 17.88
N ASN A 37 3.84 -1.48 17.64
CA ASN A 37 3.06 -0.48 16.92
C ASN A 37 2.82 -0.90 15.47
N ILE A 38 3.86 -1.34 14.76
CA ILE A 38 3.75 -1.84 13.38
C ILE A 38 2.80 -3.05 13.31
N ASN A 39 2.95 -4.04 14.19
CA ASN A 39 2.04 -5.19 14.26
C ASN A 39 0.60 -4.77 14.54
N SER A 40 0.39 -3.71 15.32
CA SER A 40 -0.94 -3.15 15.58
C SER A 40 -1.52 -2.45 14.36
N THR A 41 -0.72 -1.66 13.64
CA THR A 41 -1.13 -1.03 12.37
C THR A 41 -1.55 -2.07 11.34
N TRP A 42 -0.75 -3.12 11.14
CA TRP A 42 -1.09 -4.22 10.23
C TRP A 42 -2.34 -5.00 10.66
N THR A 43 -2.63 -5.05 11.97
CA THR A 43 -3.88 -5.65 12.44
C THR A 43 -5.08 -4.77 12.07
N GLN A 44 -4.96 -3.45 12.22
CA GLN A 44 -6.02 -2.50 11.91
C GLN A 44 -6.33 -2.44 10.41
N SER A 45 -5.31 -2.57 9.56
CA SER A 45 -5.46 -2.62 8.11
C SER A 45 -5.86 -4.00 7.58
N GLY A 46 -6.09 -5.00 8.45
CA GLY A 46 -6.54 -6.34 8.07
C GLY A 46 -5.46 -7.29 7.55
N HIS A 47 -4.20 -6.87 7.52
CA HIS A 47 -3.07 -7.70 7.08
C HIS A 47 -2.66 -8.73 8.13
N LEU A 48 -2.97 -8.45 9.39
CA LEU A 48 -2.85 -9.38 10.51
C LEU A 48 -4.20 -9.49 11.23
N ARG A 49 -4.42 -10.62 11.91
CA ARG A 49 -5.48 -10.78 12.91
C ARG A 49 -4.91 -11.21 14.26
N GLY A 50 -5.72 -11.03 15.30
CA GLY A 50 -5.39 -11.44 16.67
C GLY A 50 -4.78 -10.33 17.53
N LYS A 51 -4.70 -10.57 18.85
CA LYS A 51 -4.23 -9.58 19.83
C LYS A 51 -2.79 -9.86 20.28
N ALA A 52 -2.59 -10.88 21.12
CA ALA A 52 -1.28 -11.27 21.61
C ALA A 52 -0.51 -12.10 20.56
N LYS A 53 -1.18 -13.08 19.95
CA LYS A 53 -0.68 -13.85 18.83
C LYS A 53 -1.18 -13.22 17.53
N LYS A 54 -0.26 -12.75 16.69
CA LYS A 54 -0.59 -12.20 15.36
C LYS A 54 -0.49 -13.30 14.31
N VAL A 55 -1.48 -13.33 13.43
CA VAL A 55 -1.56 -14.29 12.33
C VAL A 55 -1.74 -13.51 11.04
N ARG A 56 -0.94 -13.84 10.02
CA ARG A 56 -1.04 -13.25 8.69
C ARG A 56 -2.40 -13.57 8.04
N THR A 57 -3.05 -12.55 7.48
CA THR A 57 -4.35 -12.65 6.80
C THR A 57 -4.37 -11.73 5.61
N GLN A 58 -4.96 -12.17 4.50
CA GLN A 58 -5.12 -11.28 3.36
C GLN A 58 -5.95 -10.03 3.74
N ALA A 59 -5.46 -8.84 3.40
CA ALA A 59 -6.21 -7.61 3.62
C ALA A 59 -7.46 -7.57 2.72
N SER A 60 -8.48 -6.81 3.14
CA SER A 60 -9.69 -6.59 2.36
C SER A 60 -9.73 -5.13 1.87
N PRO A 61 -9.02 -4.80 0.77
CA PRO A 61 -8.98 -3.44 0.26
C PRO A 61 -10.36 -2.97 -0.23
N THR A 62 -10.54 -1.65 -0.23
CA THR A 62 -11.76 -0.98 -0.70
C THR A 62 -11.43 -0.09 -1.90
N ALA A 63 -12.46 0.40 -2.60
CA ALA A 63 -12.27 1.38 -3.67
C ALA A 63 -11.52 2.64 -3.17
N GLY A 64 -11.73 3.02 -1.91
CA GLY A 64 -11.08 4.19 -1.31
C GLY A 64 -9.59 3.95 -1.07
N SER A 65 -9.23 2.80 -0.51
CA SER A 65 -7.83 2.44 -0.33
C SER A 65 -7.10 2.25 -1.67
N ALA A 66 -7.79 1.68 -2.68
CA ALA A 66 -7.23 1.55 -4.02
C ALA A 66 -6.99 2.92 -4.68
N ALA A 67 -7.97 3.83 -4.63
CA ALA A 67 -7.80 5.19 -5.13
C ALA A 67 -6.60 5.90 -4.46
N TYR A 68 -6.46 5.75 -3.15
CA TYR A 68 -5.37 6.34 -2.40
C TYR A 68 -4.00 5.72 -2.74
N ALA A 69 -3.93 4.39 -2.85
CA ALA A 69 -2.70 3.70 -3.27
C ALA A 69 -2.25 4.13 -4.67
N LEU A 70 -3.18 4.23 -5.63
CA LEU A 70 -2.90 4.71 -6.99
C LEU A 70 -2.46 6.18 -6.98
N LEU A 71 -3.03 7.02 -6.11
CA LEU A 71 -2.59 8.41 -5.94
C LEU A 71 -1.14 8.47 -5.46
N LEU A 72 -0.78 7.69 -4.43
CA LEU A 72 0.59 7.64 -3.91
C LEU A 72 1.57 7.16 -4.97
N GLY A 73 1.22 6.11 -5.73
CA GLY A 73 2.02 5.66 -6.87
C GLY A 73 2.20 6.76 -7.92
N TYR A 74 1.14 7.53 -8.21
CA TYR A 74 1.21 8.65 -9.14
C TYR A 74 2.12 9.77 -8.61
N LEU A 75 2.01 10.13 -7.34
CA LEU A 75 2.88 11.14 -6.73
C LEU A 75 4.34 10.70 -6.67
N ALA A 76 4.59 9.39 -6.54
CA ALA A 76 5.91 8.78 -6.63
C ALA A 76 6.42 8.57 -8.07
N GLY A 77 5.70 9.09 -9.08
CA GLY A 77 6.14 9.09 -10.47
C GLY A 77 5.62 7.94 -11.34
N ALA A 78 4.96 6.93 -10.78
CA ALA A 78 4.40 5.82 -11.57
C ALA A 78 3.25 6.30 -12.47
N ARG A 79 3.11 5.70 -13.66
CA ARG A 79 2.09 6.07 -14.66
C ARG A 79 1.54 4.82 -15.35
N GLY A 80 0.34 4.95 -15.93
CA GLY A 80 -0.31 3.88 -16.67
C GLY A 80 -0.41 2.57 -15.89
N GLN A 81 -0.03 1.46 -16.53
CA GLN A 81 0.01 0.14 -15.87
C GLN A 81 0.96 0.07 -14.67
N GLY A 82 2.04 0.87 -14.68
CA GLY A 82 3.02 0.89 -13.58
C GLY A 82 2.44 1.31 -12.23
N LEU A 83 1.28 1.96 -12.22
CA LEU A 83 0.56 2.29 -10.97
C LEU A 83 0.08 1.03 -10.24
N PHE A 84 -0.35 0.00 -10.98
CA PHE A 84 -0.89 -1.25 -10.45
C PHE A 84 0.20 -2.22 -9.97
N SER A 85 1.45 -1.97 -10.37
CA SER A 85 2.64 -2.69 -9.90
C SER A 85 3.50 -1.87 -8.92
N SER A 86 3.01 -0.71 -8.47
CA SER A 86 3.73 0.13 -7.51
C SER A 86 3.77 -0.51 -6.12
N GLU A 87 4.74 -0.12 -5.28
CA GLU A 87 4.81 -0.57 -3.89
C GLU A 87 3.50 -0.29 -3.12
N TYR A 88 2.83 0.81 -3.43
CA TYR A 88 1.56 1.21 -2.83
C TYR A 88 0.40 0.31 -3.26
N ALA A 89 0.37 -0.12 -4.53
CA ALA A 89 -0.61 -1.10 -5.00
C ALA A 89 -0.38 -2.47 -4.32
N GLY A 90 0.88 -2.83 -4.04
CA GLY A 90 1.23 -4.03 -3.26
C GLY A 90 0.64 -4.03 -1.84
N LEU A 91 0.49 -2.87 -1.20
CA LEU A 91 -0.14 -2.72 0.12
C LEU A 91 -1.65 -3.03 0.13
N LEU A 92 -2.29 -3.15 -1.03
CA LEU A 92 -3.69 -3.59 -1.09
C LEU A 92 -3.81 -5.09 -0.84
N ASP A 93 -2.71 -5.83 -0.95
CA ASP A 93 -2.63 -7.26 -0.59
C ASP A 93 -3.71 -8.09 -1.31
N CYS A 94 -3.93 -7.79 -2.59
CA CYS A 94 -4.92 -8.46 -3.42
C CYS A 94 -4.38 -8.69 -4.84
N PRO A 95 -4.96 -9.63 -5.60
CA PRO A 95 -4.56 -9.86 -6.99
C PRO A 95 -4.68 -8.57 -7.84
N PRO A 96 -3.84 -8.39 -8.87
CA PRO A 96 -3.89 -7.21 -9.73
C PRO A 96 -5.28 -6.94 -10.34
N GLU A 97 -6.01 -8.00 -10.70
CA GLU A 97 -7.37 -7.93 -11.22
C GLU A 97 -8.31 -7.26 -10.23
N LYS A 98 -8.15 -7.56 -8.93
CA LYS A 98 -8.96 -6.97 -7.88
C LYS A 98 -8.66 -5.47 -7.72
N THR A 99 -7.39 -5.07 -7.83
CA THR A 99 -7.02 -3.65 -7.81
C THR A 99 -7.66 -2.89 -8.97
N VAL A 100 -7.75 -3.49 -10.16
CA VAL A 100 -8.45 -2.90 -11.30
C VAL A 100 -9.95 -2.74 -11.04
N GLU A 101 -10.62 -3.78 -10.54
CA GLU A 101 -12.05 -3.69 -10.17
C GLU A 101 -12.32 -2.54 -9.17
N LEU A 102 -11.44 -2.40 -8.17
CA LEU A 102 -11.55 -1.35 -7.15
C LEU A 102 -11.28 0.04 -7.75
N ALA A 103 -10.37 0.15 -8.72
CA ALA A 103 -10.12 1.39 -9.45
C ALA A 103 -11.33 1.80 -10.31
N GLU A 104 -11.99 0.85 -10.98
CA GLU A 104 -13.24 1.10 -11.70
C GLU A 104 -14.35 1.55 -10.74
N GLU A 105 -14.46 0.93 -9.56
CA GLU A 105 -15.42 1.36 -8.54
C GLU A 105 -15.13 2.78 -8.04
N ALA A 106 -13.87 3.09 -7.75
CA ALA A 106 -13.45 4.44 -7.37
C ALA A 106 -13.76 5.47 -8.47
N SER A 107 -13.62 5.08 -9.73
CA SER A 107 -13.94 5.94 -10.85
C SER A 107 -15.45 6.18 -11.01
N ARG A 108 -16.28 5.14 -10.83
CA ARG A 108 -17.74 5.30 -10.76
C ARG A 108 -18.19 6.24 -9.64
N LYS A 109 -17.44 6.30 -8.53
CA LYS A 109 -17.69 7.23 -7.41
C LYS A 109 -17.14 8.64 -7.66
N GLY A 110 -16.44 8.88 -8.76
CA GLY A 110 -15.84 10.18 -9.10
C GLY A 110 -14.58 10.53 -8.30
N TRP A 111 -13.97 9.56 -7.61
CA TRP A 111 -12.76 9.78 -6.82
C TRP A 111 -11.50 9.83 -7.69
N ILE A 112 -11.50 9.06 -8.78
CA ILE A 112 -10.44 9.04 -9.79
C ILE A 112 -11.05 9.03 -11.19
N VAL A 113 -10.26 9.42 -12.18
CA VAL A 113 -10.53 9.12 -13.59
C VAL A 113 -9.77 7.85 -13.93
N PHE A 114 -10.46 6.80 -14.34
CA PHE A 114 -9.85 5.55 -14.80
C PHE A 114 -10.37 5.20 -16.19
N LYS A 115 -9.46 5.04 -17.15
CA LYS A 115 -9.78 4.53 -18.49
C LYS A 115 -8.84 3.38 -18.82
N ARG A 116 -9.37 2.33 -19.41
CA ARG A 116 -8.62 1.17 -19.85
C ARG A 116 -9.11 0.69 -21.21
N VAL A 117 -8.19 0.50 -22.14
CA VAL A 117 -8.42 -0.20 -23.41
C VAL A 117 -7.29 -1.19 -23.60
N SER A 118 -7.59 -2.49 -23.53
CA SER A 118 -6.59 -3.56 -23.54
C SER A 118 -5.54 -3.37 -22.43
N ASP A 119 -4.29 -3.08 -22.82
CA ASP A 119 -3.12 -2.82 -21.99
C ASP A 119 -2.87 -1.33 -21.75
N VAL A 120 -3.54 -0.43 -22.48
CA VAL A 120 -3.43 1.01 -22.27
C VAL A 120 -4.31 1.43 -21.10
N VAL A 121 -3.68 2.02 -20.09
CA VAL A 121 -4.35 2.52 -18.87
C VAL A 121 -4.04 4.00 -18.67
N GLU A 122 -5.08 4.78 -18.40
CA GLU A 122 -5.01 6.17 -17.97
C GLU A 122 -5.64 6.28 -16.58
N VAL A 123 -4.89 6.85 -15.63
CA VAL A 123 -5.38 7.17 -14.29
C VAL A 123 -5.15 8.66 -14.03
N GLY A 124 -6.16 9.35 -13.53
CA GLY A 124 -6.11 10.78 -13.22
C GLY A 124 -6.82 11.14 -11.92
N PHE A 125 -6.40 12.24 -11.30
CA PHE A 125 -6.88 12.71 -10.00
C PHE A 125 -7.29 14.19 -10.06
N PRO A 126 -8.24 14.58 -10.95
CA PRO A 126 -8.50 15.99 -11.25
C PRO A 126 -9.05 16.81 -10.06
N ASN A 127 -9.63 16.14 -9.06
CA ASN A 127 -10.15 16.79 -7.85
C ASN A 127 -9.09 16.92 -6.73
N LEU A 128 -7.91 16.33 -6.92
CA LEU A 128 -6.83 16.29 -5.91
C LEU A 128 -5.53 16.91 -6.42
N ILE A 129 -5.31 16.94 -7.73
CA ILE A 129 -4.10 17.47 -8.37
C ILE A 129 -4.52 18.54 -9.37
N GLY A 130 -4.17 19.80 -9.07
CA GLY A 130 -4.45 20.95 -9.93
C GLY A 130 -3.57 20.98 -11.19
N PRO A 131 -3.87 21.86 -12.17
CA PRO A 131 -3.09 21.97 -13.40
C PRO A 131 -1.61 22.31 -13.19
N GLU A 132 -1.30 23.22 -12.26
CA GLU A 132 0.08 23.62 -11.94
C GLU A 132 0.87 22.46 -11.30
N GLU A 133 0.26 21.76 -10.35
CA GLU A 133 0.85 20.58 -9.70
C GLU A 133 1.08 19.45 -10.71
N LYS A 134 0.13 19.27 -11.65
CA LYS A 134 0.25 18.27 -12.71
C LYS A 134 1.45 18.55 -13.62
N GLU A 135 1.73 19.81 -13.92
CA GLU A 135 2.89 20.17 -14.74
C GLU A 135 4.21 19.92 -14.00
N ARG A 136 4.28 20.32 -12.73
CA ARG A 136 5.45 20.03 -11.88
C ARG A 136 5.73 18.53 -11.73
N LEU A 137 4.67 17.70 -11.71
CA LEU A 137 4.79 16.23 -11.65
C LEU A 137 5.14 15.58 -12.99
N ARG A 138 5.11 16.32 -14.10
CA ARG A 138 5.63 15.87 -15.40
C ARG A 138 7.12 16.17 -15.53
N GLU A 139 7.56 17.33 -15.04
CA GLU A 139 8.96 17.76 -15.12
C GLU A 139 9.91 16.95 -14.22
N GLN A 140 9.38 16.30 -13.18
CA GLN A 140 10.16 15.49 -12.23
C GLN A 140 10.43 14.04 -12.68
N ASN A 141 9.77 13.58 -13.75
CA ASN A 141 9.82 12.21 -14.28
C ASN A 141 10.53 12.16 -15.64
#